data_AF-A0A838U2X2-F1
#
_entry.id   AF-A0A838U2X2-F1
#
_cell.length_a   1.000
_cell.length_b   1.000
_cell.length_c   1.000
_cell.angle_alpha   90.00
_cell.angle_beta   90.00
_cell.angle_gamma   90.00
#
_symmetry.space_group_name_H-M   'P 1'
#
loop_
_entity.id
_entity.type
_entity.pdbx_description
1 polymer ?
#
loop_
_entity_poly.entity_id
_entity_poly.type
_entity_poly.pdbx_seq_one_letter_code
_entity_poly.pdbx_strand_id
1 'polypeptide(L)'
;MKKEFIVAKVEASTDGSPYIYVTFKDQNEYYKSGDKQTNPFGSNVMAFTSPEDLMKNLPKAMSNISNMFGGGGGGPMSDSPTFKVTMKEYDEMRIKVGDKVTIEVQKFEHNDV
;
A
#
# COMPACT_ATOMS: atom_id res chain seq x y z
N MET A 1 -16.83 -0.13 -17.20
CA MET A 1 -16.25 1.04 -16.50
C MET A 1 -14.74 1.02 -16.65
N LYS A 2 -14.08 2.17 -16.75
CA LYS A 2 -12.63 2.29 -16.93
C LYS A 2 -12.09 3.41 -16.04
N LYS A 3 -11.05 3.15 -15.24
CA LYS A 3 -10.50 4.13 -14.29
C LYS A 3 -8.97 4.01 -14.18
N GLU A 4 -8.30 5.15 -14.05
CA GLU A 4 -6.84 5.24 -13.87
C GLU A 4 -6.45 5.10 -12.41
N PHE A 5 -5.35 4.39 -12.16
CA PHE A 5 -4.78 4.19 -10.84
C PHE A 5 -3.25 4.26 -10.90
N ILE A 6 -2.62 4.38 -9.74
CA ILE A 6 -1.18 4.21 -9.54
C ILE A 6 -0.93 2.90 -8.79
N VAL A 7 0.05 2.12 -9.24
CA VAL A 7 0.53 0.95 -8.49
C VAL A 7 1.18 1.44 -7.19
N ALA A 8 0.53 1.16 -6.06
CA ALA A 8 0.94 1.68 -4.76
C ALA A 8 1.84 0.70 -4.01
N LYS A 9 1.59 -0.60 -4.13
CA LYS A 9 2.30 -1.64 -3.38
C LYS A 9 2.34 -2.94 -4.17
N VAL A 10 3.44 -3.67 -4.04
CA VAL A 10 3.63 -5.02 -4.58
C VAL A 10 4.22 -5.89 -3.46
N GLU A 11 3.55 -6.97 -3.11
CA GLU A 11 3.96 -7.87 -2.02
C GLU A 11 3.88 -9.33 -2.46
N ALA A 12 4.88 -10.12 -2.09
CA ALA A 12 4.80 -11.58 -2.23
C ALA A 12 3.95 -12.17 -1.10
N SER A 13 3.30 -13.30 -1.37
CA SER A 13 2.57 -14.04 -0.35
C SER A 13 3.49 -14.50 0.78
N THR A 14 3.05 -14.34 2.03
CA THR A 14 3.83 -14.69 3.23
C THR A 14 3.73 -16.18 3.61
N ASP A 15 2.80 -16.90 2.99
CA ASP A 15 2.55 -18.32 3.19
C ASP A 15 3.39 -19.23 2.25
N GLY A 16 4.30 -18.65 1.47
CA GLY A 16 5.15 -19.38 0.52
C GLY A 16 4.47 -19.75 -0.79
N SER A 17 3.20 -19.39 -0.99
CA SER A 17 2.52 -19.59 -2.27
C SER A 17 3.03 -18.61 -3.35
N PRO A 18 3.02 -19.00 -4.63
CA PRO A 18 3.61 -18.21 -5.73
C PRO A 18 2.68 -17.07 -6.20
N TYR A 19 2.08 -16.36 -5.25
CA TYR A 19 1.18 -15.23 -5.50
C TYR A 19 1.81 -13.91 -5.12
N ILE A 20 1.48 -12.90 -5.90
CA ILE A 20 1.81 -11.51 -5.70
C ILE A 20 0.51 -10.74 -5.48
N TYR A 21 0.53 -9.82 -4.52
CA TYR A 21 -0.55 -8.90 -4.23
C TYR A 21 -0.16 -7.52 -4.73
N VAL A 22 -0.97 -6.96 -5.63
CA VAL A 22 -0.76 -5.63 -6.21
C VAL A 22 -1.88 -4.71 -5.74
N THR A 23 -1.52 -3.68 -4.96
CA THR A 23 -2.48 -2.69 -4.47
C THR A 23 -2.41 -1.42 -5.32
N PHE A 24 -3.57 -0.90 -5.70
CA PHE A 24 -3.70 0.30 -6.52
C PHE A 24 -4.35 1.44 -5.75
N LYS A 25 -3.88 2.66 -5.98
CA LYS A 25 -4.46 3.88 -5.40
C LYS A 25 -4.86 4.86 -6.48
N ASP A 26 -5.89 5.66 -6.20
CA ASP A 26 -6.19 6.81 -7.05
C ASP A 26 -5.00 7.78 -7.09
N GLN A 27 -4.80 8.46 -8.21
CA GLN A 27 -3.68 9.38 -8.39
C GLN A 27 -3.62 10.43 -7.26
N ASN A 28 -4.76 10.99 -6.88
CA ASN A 28 -4.84 11.99 -5.81
C ASN A 28 -4.49 11.40 -4.44
N GLU A 29 -4.87 10.15 -4.16
CA GLU A 29 -4.58 9.49 -2.89
C GLU A 29 -3.14 9.01 -2.80
N TYR A 30 -2.57 8.58 -3.92
CA TYR A 30 -1.17 8.17 -4.01
C TYR A 30 -0.25 9.33 -3.63
N TYR A 31 -0.45 10.52 -4.21
CA TYR A 31 0.38 11.70 -3.88
C TYR A 31 0.09 12.27 -2.49
N LYS A 32 -1.16 12.23 -2.01
CA LYS A 32 -1.48 12.57 -0.60
C LYS A 32 -0.85 11.60 0.40
N SER A 33 -0.64 10.35 -0.01
CA SER A 33 0.10 9.34 0.78
C SER A 33 1.61 9.52 0.66
N GLY A 34 2.11 10.14 -0.41
CA GLY A 34 3.54 10.41 -0.66
C GLY A 34 4.17 11.41 0.31
N ASP A 35 3.39 12.39 0.79
CA ASP A 35 3.80 13.29 1.89
C ASP A 35 3.63 12.67 3.29
N LYS A 36 2.94 11.54 3.36
CA LYS A 36 3.05 10.60 4.47
C LYS A 36 4.08 9.55 4.11
N GLN A 37 5.29 10.01 3.77
CA GLN A 37 6.46 9.42 4.38
C GLN A 37 6.14 9.47 5.87
N THR A 38 5.54 8.40 6.40
CA THR A 38 5.20 8.27 7.80
C THR A 38 6.53 8.20 8.47
N ASN A 39 7.06 9.38 8.74
CA ASN A 39 8.21 9.55 9.55
C ASN A 39 7.83 8.79 10.81
N PRO A 40 8.60 7.77 11.21
CA PRO A 40 8.29 6.94 12.37
C PRO A 40 8.12 7.78 13.66
N PHE A 41 8.51 9.05 13.61
CA PHE A 41 8.41 10.08 14.64
C PHE A 41 7.20 11.01 14.50
N GLY A 42 6.26 10.72 13.59
CA GLY A 42 5.09 11.54 13.31
C GLY A 42 5.41 12.84 12.56
N SER A 43 4.36 13.54 12.13
CA SER A 43 4.38 14.80 11.36
C SER A 43 5.00 15.99 12.12
N ASN A 44 5.53 15.76 13.32
CA ASN A 44 6.07 16.76 14.23
C ASN A 44 7.59 16.65 14.34
N VAL A 45 8.30 16.70 13.21
CA VAL A 45 9.78 16.83 13.23
C VAL A 45 10.25 18.17 13.83
N MET A 46 9.33 19.10 14.11
CA MET A 46 9.59 20.30 14.92
C MET A 46 9.35 20.11 16.43
N ALA A 47 8.90 18.95 16.92
CA ALA A 47 8.57 18.76 18.35
C ALA A 47 9.68 18.10 19.18
N PHE A 48 10.78 17.65 18.57
CA PHE A 48 11.92 17.11 19.33
C PHE A 48 12.98 18.20 19.45
N THR A 49 12.87 18.99 20.51
CA THR A 49 13.83 20.06 20.82
C THR A 49 15.05 19.55 21.60
N SER A 50 15.10 18.26 22.02
CA SER A 50 16.22 17.69 22.81
C SER A 50 16.38 16.16 22.72
N PRO A 51 17.60 15.60 22.87
CA PRO A 51 17.89 14.15 22.87
C PRO A 51 17.16 13.35 23.96
N GLU A 52 16.94 13.94 25.14
CA GLU A 52 16.23 13.32 26.26
C GLU A 52 14.74 13.07 25.96
N ASP A 53 14.10 13.95 25.18
CA ASP A 53 12.70 13.78 24.77
C ASP A 53 12.56 12.72 23.68
N LEU A 54 13.58 12.53 22.85
CA LEU A 54 13.64 11.43 21.90
C LEU A 54 13.63 10.10 22.63
N MET A 55 14.46 9.91 23.66
CA MET A 55 14.52 8.64 24.43
C MET A 55 13.23 8.35 25.20
N LYS A 56 12.57 9.38 25.74
CA LYS A 56 11.30 9.22 26.47
C LYS A 56 10.12 8.86 25.56
N ASN A 57 10.12 9.37 24.33
CA ASN A 57 9.06 9.12 23.35
C ASN A 57 9.38 7.97 22.39
N LEU A 58 10.61 7.45 22.40
CA LEU A 58 11.07 6.33 21.57
C LEU A 58 10.21 5.07 21.73
N PRO A 59 9.76 4.64 22.94
CA PRO A 59 8.90 3.47 23.07
C PRO A 59 7.53 3.66 22.37
N LYS A 60 6.98 4.88 22.41
CA LYS A 60 5.73 5.22 21.70
C LYS A 60 5.96 5.28 20.19
N ALA A 61 7.08 5.85 19.75
CA ALA A 61 7.45 5.86 18.33
C ALA A 61 7.62 4.42 17.81
N MET A 62 8.34 3.55 18.53
CA MET A 62 8.48 2.13 18.16
C MET A 62 7.16 1.36 18.20
N SER A 63 6.26 1.65 19.15
CA SER A 63 4.93 1.06 19.15
C SER A 63 4.12 1.50 17.92
N ASN A 64 4.19 2.76 17.52
CA ASN A 64 3.55 3.24 16.29
C ASN A 64 4.17 2.58 15.05
N ILE A 65 5.50 2.42 15.01
CA ILE A 65 6.20 1.69 13.93
C ILE A 65 5.77 0.23 13.91
N SER A 66 5.70 -0.43 15.07
CA SER A 66 5.23 -1.81 15.19
C SER A 66 3.77 -1.96 14.75
N ASN A 67 2.92 -0.98 15.05
CA ASN A 67 1.53 -0.99 14.58
C ASN A 67 1.43 -0.74 13.07
N MET A 68 2.43 -0.05 12.50
CA MET A 68 2.53 0.20 11.06
C MET A 68 3.22 -0.93 10.27
N PHE A 69 4.10 -1.70 10.92
CA PHE A 69 5.01 -2.65 10.26
C PHE A 69 4.85 -4.09 10.74
N GLY A 70 4.25 -4.30 11.92
CA GLY A 70 4.19 -5.57 12.65
C GLY A 70 2.83 -6.28 12.62
N GLY A 71 1.95 -5.93 11.68
CA GLY A 71 0.70 -6.65 11.45
C GLY A 71 0.63 -7.12 10.02
N GLY A 72 0.81 -8.43 9.79
CA GLY A 72 0.65 -9.04 8.48
C GLY A 72 -0.66 -8.61 7.81
N GLY A 73 -0.55 -8.18 6.55
CA GLY A 73 -1.68 -8.15 5.61
C GLY A 73 -2.87 -7.23 5.92
N GLY A 74 -2.71 -6.16 6.72
CA GLY A 74 -3.86 -5.30 7.06
C GLY A 74 -3.50 -3.95 7.66
N GLY A 75 -2.87 -3.07 6.87
CA GLY A 75 -3.00 -1.62 7.14
C GLY A 75 -4.47 -1.20 7.03
N PRO A 76 -4.87 -0.05 7.63
CA PRO A 76 -6.27 0.39 7.65
C PRO A 76 -6.85 0.22 6.24
N MET A 77 -8.01 -0.44 6.13
CA MET A 77 -8.74 -0.67 4.88
C MET A 77 -8.93 0.67 4.16
N SER A 78 -7.91 1.11 3.44
CA SER A 78 -8.05 2.05 2.37
C SER A 78 -8.87 1.32 1.33
N ASP A 79 -9.89 1.96 0.77
CA ASP A 79 -10.73 1.49 -0.32
C ASP A 79 -9.95 1.31 -1.65
N SER A 80 -8.71 0.84 -1.54
CA SER A 80 -7.72 0.64 -2.58
C SER A 80 -7.87 -0.80 -3.09
N PRO A 81 -8.27 -1.00 -4.36
CA PRO A 81 -8.39 -2.35 -4.90
C PRO A 81 -7.03 -3.04 -4.85
N THR A 82 -7.04 -4.31 -4.43
CA THR A 82 -5.86 -5.17 -4.41
C THR A 82 -6.14 -6.43 -5.20
N PHE A 83 -5.29 -6.73 -6.18
CA PHE A 83 -5.41 -7.92 -7.01
C PHE A 83 -4.39 -8.96 -6.55
N LYS A 84 -4.88 -10.19 -6.37
CA LYS A 84 -4.04 -11.37 -6.21
C LYS A 84 -3.76 -11.92 -7.61
N VAL A 85 -2.49 -11.95 -7.99
CA VAL A 85 -2.01 -12.48 -9.27
C VAL A 85 -0.92 -13.51 -9.03
N THR A 86 -0.68 -14.39 -9.98
CA THR A 86 0.47 -15.29 -9.96
C THR A 86 1.77 -14.52 -10.27
N MET A 87 2.91 -15.08 -9.89
CA MET A 87 4.22 -14.52 -10.24
C MET A 87 4.36 -14.32 -11.76
N LYS A 88 3.90 -15.30 -12.55
CA LYS A 88 3.96 -15.25 -14.02
C LYS A 88 3.12 -14.09 -14.59
N GLU A 89 1.89 -13.93 -14.12
CA GLU A 89 1.02 -12.82 -14.57
C GLU A 89 1.64 -11.47 -14.20
N TYR A 90 2.20 -11.34 -13.00
CA TYR A 90 2.90 -10.12 -12.59
C TYR A 90 4.07 -9.77 -13.52
N ASP A 91 4.91 -10.75 -13.87
CA ASP A 91 6.02 -10.57 -14.81
C ASP A 91 5.55 -10.18 -16.21
N GLU A 92 4.45 -10.76 -16.69
CA GLU A 92 3.84 -10.45 -17.98
C GLU A 92 3.24 -9.04 -18.02
N MET A 93 2.67 -8.57 -16.91
CA MET A 93 2.12 -7.21 -16.79
C MET A 93 3.21 -6.13 -16.90
N ARG A 94 4.46 -6.44 -16.52
CA ARG A 94 5.61 -5.51 -16.54
C ARG A 94 5.36 -4.19 -15.81
N ILE A 95 4.62 -4.23 -14.71
CA ILE A 95 4.29 -3.07 -13.89
C ILE A 95 5.15 -3.01 -12.63
N LYS A 96 5.50 -1.80 -12.18
CA LYS A 96 6.18 -1.53 -10.91
C LYS A 96 5.44 -0.47 -10.10
N VAL A 97 5.80 -0.37 -8.82
CA VAL A 97 5.31 0.71 -7.94
C VAL A 97 5.58 2.08 -8.57
N GLY A 98 4.56 2.95 -8.55
CA GLY A 98 4.58 4.27 -9.16
C GLY A 98 4.09 4.32 -10.61
N ASP A 99 3.94 3.17 -11.29
CA ASP A 99 3.38 3.17 -12.63
C ASP A 99 1.90 3.56 -12.61
N LYS A 100 1.51 4.41 -13.58
CA LYS A 100 0.11 4.68 -13.87
C LYS A 100 -0.44 3.54 -14.73
N VAL A 101 -1.54 2.97 -14.27
CA VAL A 101 -2.26 1.87 -14.95
C VAL A 101 -3.72 2.23 -15.13
N THR A 102 -4.39 1.54 -16.04
CA THR A 102 -5.84 1.64 -16.19
C THR A 102 -6.48 0.30 -15.91
N ILE A 103 -7.48 0.29 -15.04
CA ILE A 103 -8.29 -0.90 -14.75
C ILE A 103 -9.63 -0.74 -15.45
N GLU A 104 -10.00 -1.75 -16.23
CA GLU A 104 -11.28 -1.83 -16.91
C GLU A 104 -12.10 -3.00 -16.36
N VAL A 105 -13.33 -2.72 -15.94
CA VAL A 105 -14.28 -3.72 -15.45
C VAL A 105 -15.45 -3.76 -16.43
N GLN A 106 -15.69 -4.94 -16.99
CA GLN A 106 -16.80 -5.22 -17.88
C GLN A 106 -17.75 -6.21 -17.19
N LYS A 107 -19.04 -5.90 -17.18
CA LYS A 107 -20.06 -6.85 -16.72
C LYS A 107 -20.24 -7.89 -17.82
N PHE A 108 -20.02 -9.15 -17.51
CA PHE A 108 -20.39 -10.24 -18.40
C PHE A 108 -21.88 -10.55 -18.19
N GLU A 109 -22.70 -10.43 -19.23
CA GLU A 109 -24.08 -10.89 -19.20
C GLU A 109 -24.13 -12.30 -19.79
N HIS A 110 -24.31 -13.30 -18.92
CA HIS A 110 -24.65 -14.64 -19.37
C HIS A 110 -26.16 -14.66 -19.62
N ASN A 111 -26.56 -14.63 -20.88
CA ASN A 111 -27.94 -14.91 -21.24
C ASN A 111 -28.12 -16.42 -21.11
N ASP A 112 -28.75 -16.86 -20.01
CA ASP A 112 -29.27 -18.22 -19.91
C ASP A 112 -30.25 -18.43 -21.08
N VAL A 113 -29.87 -19.27 -22.05
CA VAL A 113 -30.74 -19.76 -23.13
C VAL A 113 -31.30 -21.11 -22.75
#